data_AF-A0A8H3A2Q4-F1
#
_entry.id   AF-A0A8H3A2Q4-F1
#
_cell.length_a   1.000
_cell.length_b   1.000
_cell.length_c   1.000
_cell.angle_alpha   90.00
_cell.angle_beta   90.00
_cell.angle_gamma   90.00
#
_symmetry.space_group_name_H-M   'P 1'
#
loop_
_entity.id
_entity.type
_entity.pdbx_description
1 polymer ?
#
loop_
_entity_poly.entity_id
_entity_poly.type
_entity_poly.pdbx_seq_one_letter_code
_entity_poly.pdbx_strand_id
1 'polypeptide(L)'
;MNLPGPLLDLILEAYHKVEIAKNLALVSVTFFVYDLLITIEPEIRHVWSSKWGYGRMAFHFNRIWSIIVLGVYVPITTYQYPLVGSSRSLYYEADTSIPQRCRRVITFYGYGVILLIFNTSIVMSLRAWILFDRNPFVFA
;
A
#
# COMPACT_ATOMS: atom_id res chain seq x y z
N MET A 1 0.51 -32.03 -26.32
CA MET A 1 -0.67 -31.15 -26.50
C MET A 1 -0.14 -29.76 -26.77
N ASN A 2 -0.32 -29.24 -27.99
CA ASN A 2 0.10 -27.89 -28.32
C ASN A 2 -0.93 -26.92 -27.75
N LEU A 3 -0.49 -26.02 -26.88
CA LEU A 3 -1.33 -24.94 -26.38
C LEU A 3 -1.72 -24.05 -27.57
N PRO A 4 -2.98 -23.62 -27.71
CA PRO A 4 -3.35 -22.67 -28.76
C PRO A 4 -2.52 -21.38 -28.59
N GLY A 5 -1.85 -20.95 -29.66
CA GLY A 5 -1.01 -19.74 -29.70
C GLY A 5 -1.60 -18.51 -28.97
N PRO A 6 -2.87 -18.11 -29.23
CA PRO A 6 -3.45 -16.94 -28.56
C PRO A 6 -3.62 -17.09 -27.05
N LEU A 7 -3.75 -18.33 -26.54
CA LEU A 7 -3.81 -18.57 -25.10
C LEU A 7 -2.43 -18.40 -24.45
N LEU A 8 -1.37 -18.80 -25.14
CA LEU A 8 -0.01 -18.64 -24.65
C LEU A 8 0.37 -17.15 -24.51
N ASP A 9 0.02 -16.34 -25.52
CA ASP A 9 0.28 -14.90 -25.51
C ASP A 9 -0.42 -14.21 -24.33
N LEU A 10 -1.68 -14.58 -24.07
CA LEU A 10 -2.47 -14.02 -22.97
C LEU A 10 -1.89 -14.37 -21.59
N ILE A 11 -1.37 -15.58 -21.41
CA ILE A 11 -0.72 -16.02 -20.16
C ILE A 11 0.60 -15.27 -19.96
N LEU A 12 1.41 -15.12 -21.01
CA LEU A 12 2.68 -14.39 -20.95
C LEU A 12 2.45 -12.91 -20.62
N GLU A 13 1.45 -12.28 -21.24
CA GLU A 13 1.10 -10.89 -20.94
C GLU A 13 0.63 -10.72 -19.49
N ALA A 14 -0.22 -11.63 -19.00
CA ALA A 14 -0.68 -11.62 -17.61
C ALA A 14 0.49 -11.79 -16.62
N TYR A 15 1.40 -12.72 -16.91
CA TYR A 15 2.59 -12.96 -16.09
C TYR A 15 3.47 -11.70 -16.02
N HIS A 16 3.74 -11.07 -17.16
CA HIS A 16 4.58 -9.88 -17.22
C HIS A 16 3.99 -8.71 -16.42
N LYS A 17 2.68 -8.47 -16.52
CA LYS A 17 1.99 -7.42 -15.75
C LYS A 17 2.06 -7.65 -14.24
N VAL A 18 1.93 -8.91 -13.82
CA VAL A 18 2.03 -9.28 -12.40
C VAL A 18 3.44 -9.04 -11.88
N GLU A 19 4.47 -9.42 -12.64
CA GLU A 19 5.86 -9.22 -12.27
C GLU A 19 6.20 -7.73 -12.10
N ILE A 20 5.75 -6.89 -13.03
CA ILE A 20 5.88 -5.42 -12.93
C ILE A 20 5.22 -4.90 -11.66
N ALA A 21 3.98 -5.34 -11.37
CA ALA A 21 3.26 -4.91 -10.19
C ALA A 21 3.97 -5.31 -8.88
N LYS A 22 4.56 -6.52 -8.82
CA LYS A 22 5.33 -6.99 -7.67
C LYS A 22 6.60 -6.15 -7.45
N ASN A 23 7.33 -5.87 -8.52
CA ASN A 23 8.53 -5.04 -8.45
C ASN A 23 8.21 -3.60 -8.05
N LEU A 24 7.13 -3.02 -8.58
CA LEU A 24 6.68 -1.69 -8.20
C LEU A 24 6.25 -1.62 -6.73
N ALA A 25 5.56 -2.66 -6.25
CA ALA A 25 5.15 -2.76 -4.85
C ALA A 25 6.36 -2.80 -3.92
N LEU A 26 7.39 -3.59 -4.25
CA LEU A 26 8.65 -3.63 -3.49
C LEU A 26 9.32 -2.27 -3.40
N VAL A 27 9.51 -1.61 -4.55
CA VAL A 27 10.15 -0.28 -4.60
C VAL A 27 9.37 0.72 -3.77
N SER A 28 8.04 0.67 -3.83
CA SER A 28 7.15 1.53 -3.04
C SER A 28 7.31 1.28 -1.53
N VAL A 29 7.42 0.02 -1.11
CA VAL A 29 7.68 -0.34 0.29
C VAL A 29 9.07 0.15 0.74
N THR A 30 10.09 0.03 -0.10
CA THR A 30 11.44 0.53 0.21
C THR A 30 11.42 2.05 0.42
N PHE A 31 10.80 2.81 -0.48
CA PHE A 31 10.65 4.26 -0.31
C PHE A 31 9.84 4.62 0.93
N PHE A 32 8.77 3.88 1.21
CA PHE A 32 7.96 4.08 2.42
C PHE A 32 8.78 3.86 3.70
N VAL A 33 9.55 2.78 3.78
CA VAL A 33 10.43 2.50 4.94
C VAL A 33 11.51 3.56 5.06
N TYR A 34 12.11 3.98 3.95
CA TYR A 34 13.11 5.03 3.95
C TYR A 34 12.55 6.36 4.47
N ASP A 35 11.40 6.81 3.96
CA ASP A 35 10.71 8.01 4.43
C ASP A 35 10.35 7.91 5.93
N LEU A 36 9.91 6.74 6.37
CA LEU A 36 9.59 6.48 7.77
C LEU A 36 10.82 6.66 8.67
N LEU A 37 11.98 6.14 8.26
CA LEU A 37 13.22 6.22 9.03
C LEU A 37 13.75 7.65 9.12
N ILE A 38 13.76 8.41 8.02
CA ILE A 38 14.28 9.78 8.03
C ILE A 38 13.35 10.75 8.78
N THR A 39 12.04 10.47 8.83
CA THR A 39 11.06 11.32 9.51
C THR A 39 10.87 10.98 10.99
N ILE A 40 11.34 9.81 11.46
CA ILE A 40 11.04 9.35 12.83
C ILE A 40 11.67 10.22 13.91
N GLU A 41 12.91 10.68 13.70
CA GLU A 41 13.63 11.47 14.68
C GLU A 41 12.96 12.84 14.94
N PRO A 42 12.69 13.67 13.91
CA PRO A 42 12.00 14.93 14.13
C PRO A 42 10.57 14.73 14.67
N GLU A 43 9.89 13.65 14.28
CA GLU A 43 8.56 13.35 14.79
C GLU A 43 8.53 12.96 16.26
N ILE A 44 9.49 12.16 16.73
CA ILE A 44 9.58 11.82 18.15
C ILE A 44 9.80 13.09 18.97
N ARG A 45 10.68 13.98 18.52
CA ARG A 45 10.98 15.24 19.24
C ARG A 45 9.78 16.18 19.32
N HIS A 46 9.00 16.33 18.24
CA HIS A 46 7.94 17.36 18.17
C HIS A 46 6.52 16.82 18.41
N VAL A 47 6.23 15.59 17.99
CA VAL A 47 4.88 15.01 18.02
C VAL A 47 4.71 14.08 19.22
N TRP A 48 5.72 13.26 19.54
CA TRP A 48 5.58 12.24 20.60
C TRP A 48 5.72 12.83 22.01
N SER A 49 6.47 13.93 22.14
CA SER A 49 6.62 14.70 23.38
C SER A 49 5.42 15.60 23.70
N SER A 50 4.54 15.86 22.72
CA SER A 50 3.39 16.75 22.87
C SER A 50 2.23 16.09 23.64
N LYS A 51 1.36 16.88 24.28
CA LYS A 51 0.18 16.37 25.00
C LYS A 51 -0.74 15.59 24.04
N TRP A 52 -1.35 14.53 24.56
CA TRP A 52 -2.30 13.72 23.78
C TRP A 52 -3.52 14.56 23.37
N GLY A 53 -3.77 14.65 22.07
CA GLY A 53 -4.91 15.35 21.49
C GLY A 53 -5.34 14.70 20.17
N TYR A 54 -6.46 15.16 19.60
CA TYR A 54 -7.06 14.55 18.40
C TYR A 54 -6.08 14.46 17.21
N GLY A 55 -5.32 15.52 16.96
CA GLY A 55 -4.30 15.53 15.88
C GLY A 55 -3.21 14.49 16.07
N ARG A 56 -2.81 14.20 17.32
CA ARG A 56 -1.81 13.16 17.63
C ARG A 56 -2.38 11.75 17.43
N MET A 57 -3.64 11.52 17.81
CA MET A 57 -4.29 10.24 17.55
C MET A 57 -4.42 9.96 16.06
N ALA A 58 -4.92 10.94 15.29
CA ALA A 58 -5.01 10.82 13.82
C ALA A 58 -3.63 10.59 13.19
N PHE A 59 -2.59 11.25 13.71
CA PHE A 59 -1.22 11.06 13.26
C PHE A 59 -0.71 9.63 13.47
N HIS A 60 -0.86 9.08 14.69
CA HIS A 60 -0.46 7.71 14.98
C HIS A 60 -1.29 6.69 14.20
N PHE A 61 -2.60 6.93 14.02
CA PHE A 61 -3.47 6.05 13.25
C PHE A 61 -3.01 5.98 11.79
N ASN A 62 -2.69 7.12 11.19
CA ASN A 62 -2.20 7.17 9.82
C ASN A 62 -0.84 6.46 9.66
N ARG A 63 0.05 6.62 10.64
CA ARG A 63 1.37 5.98 10.65
C ARG A 63 1.28 4.46 10.81
N ILE A 64 0.51 3.98 11.80
CA ILE A 64 0.32 2.54 12.05
C ILE A 64 -0.44 1.89 10.90
N TRP A 65 -1.48 2.55 10.38
CA TRP A 65 -2.25 2.04 9.24
C TRP A 65 -1.38 1.88 7.99
N SER A 66 -0.51 2.86 7.71
CA SER A 66 0.40 2.79 6.57
C SER A 66 1.41 1.64 6.71
N ILE A 67 1.95 1.41 7.91
CA ILE A 67 2.84 0.26 8.18
C ILE A 67 2.10 -1.07 7.99
N ILE A 68 0.86 -1.19 8.46
CA ILE A 68 0.06 -2.41 8.31
C ILE A 68 -0.25 -2.68 6.84
N VAL A 69 -0.71 -1.68 6.10
CA VAL A 69 -1.13 -1.84 4.69
C VAL A 69 0.09 -2.05 3.78
N LEU A 70 1.08 -1.15 3.83
CA LEU A 70 2.23 -1.21 2.93
C LEU A 70 3.30 -2.19 3.41
N GLY A 71 3.57 -2.23 4.72
CA GLY A 71 4.67 -3.04 5.27
C GLY A 71 4.31 -4.52 5.50
N VAL A 72 3.04 -4.84 5.78
CA VAL A 72 2.62 -6.21 6.12
C VAL A 72 1.72 -6.80 5.04
N TYR A 73 0.65 -6.11 4.67
CA TYR A 73 -0.35 -6.66 3.77
C TYR A 73 0.16 -6.81 2.32
N VAL A 74 0.87 -5.82 1.79
CA VAL A 74 1.40 -5.87 0.42
C VAL A 74 2.43 -6.99 0.22
N PRO A 75 3.47 -7.16 1.06
CA PRO A 75 4.43 -8.25 0.90
C PRO A 75 3.79 -9.63 1.08
N ILE A 76 2.92 -9.80 2.08
CA ILE A 76 2.21 -11.06 2.30
C ILE A 76 1.38 -11.43 1.08
N THR A 77 0.60 -10.49 0.54
CA THR A 77 -0.27 -10.78 -0.61
C THR A 77 0.48 -10.95 -1.92
N THR A 78 1.63 -10.29 -2.10
CA THR A 78 2.41 -10.41 -3.35
C THR A 78 3.35 -11.62 -3.38
N TYR A 79 3.85 -12.07 -2.22
CA TYR A 79 4.81 -13.17 -2.12
C TYR A 79 4.20 -14.52 -1.74
N GLN A 80 3.16 -14.53 -0.90
CA GLN A 80 2.61 -15.76 -0.36
C GLN A 80 1.58 -16.42 -1.29
N TYR A 81 1.08 -15.69 -2.29
CA TYR A 81 0.15 -16.21 -3.28
C TYR A 81 0.83 -16.25 -4.67
N PRO A 82 1.47 -17.37 -5.04
CA PRO A 82 1.87 -17.57 -6.43
C PRO A 82 0.60 -17.57 -7.29
N LEU A 83 0.48 -16.57 -8.17
CA LEU A 83 -0.56 -16.52 -9.21
C LEU A 83 -0.44 -17.68 -10.23
N VAL A 84 0.63 -18.47 -10.14
CA VAL A 84 0.84 -19.70 -10.89
C VAL A 84 0.97 -20.85 -9.90
N GLY A 85 -0.17 -21.35 -9.44
CA GLY A 85 -0.26 -22.77 -9.12
C GLY A 85 0.12 -23.54 -10.38
N SER A 86 1.18 -24.33 -10.29
CA SER A 86 1.56 -25.46 -11.16
C SER A 86 0.52 -25.79 -12.23
N SER A 87 0.96 -25.84 -13.49
CA SER A 87 0.25 -26.07 -14.77
C SER A 87 -0.60 -27.36 -14.88
N ARG A 88 -1.16 -27.89 -13.79
CA ARG A 88 -1.99 -29.09 -13.73
C ARG A 88 -3.47 -28.86 -13.45
N SER A 89 -3.93 -27.63 -13.25
CA SER A 89 -5.34 -27.36 -12.88
C SER A 89 -6.15 -26.59 -13.92
N LEU A 90 -5.71 -26.51 -15.18
CA LEU A 90 -6.45 -25.78 -16.22
C LEU A 90 -7.68 -26.53 -16.79
N TYR A 91 -8.02 -27.70 -16.24
CA TYR A 91 -9.10 -28.55 -16.77
C TYR A 91 -10.13 -29.05 -15.75
N TYR A 92 -9.99 -28.78 -14.46
CA TYR A 92 -10.96 -29.24 -13.46
C TYR A 92 -11.42 -28.11 -12.55
N GLU A 93 -12.73 -27.90 -12.63
CA GLU A 93 -13.59 -27.06 -11.80
C GLU A 93 -13.35 -25.55 -11.83
N ALA A 94 -14.36 -24.89 -12.41
CA ALA A 94 -14.83 -23.57 -12.02
C ALA A 94 -15.10 -23.53 -10.50
N ASP A 95 -14.03 -23.50 -9.70
CA ASP A 95 -14.12 -23.21 -8.29
C ASP A 95 -14.41 -21.71 -8.16
N THR A 96 -15.68 -21.39 -7.95
CA THR A 96 -16.24 -20.05 -7.77
C THR A 96 -15.58 -19.25 -6.63
N SER A 97 -14.70 -19.87 -5.83
CA SER A 97 -13.99 -19.26 -4.71
C SER A 97 -12.73 -18.46 -5.11
N ILE A 98 -12.07 -18.79 -6.23
CA ILE A 98 -10.86 -18.09 -6.72
C ILE A 98 -11.14 -16.62 -7.10
N PRO A 99 -12.18 -16.30 -7.92
CA PRO A 99 -12.47 -14.91 -8.25
C PRO A 99 -12.88 -14.07 -7.03
N GLN A 100 -13.53 -14.68 -6.02
CA GLN A 100 -13.91 -13.97 -4.80
C GLN A 100 -12.71 -13.56 -3.94
N ARG A 101 -11.67 -14.41 -3.87
CA ARG A 101 -10.45 -14.11 -3.11
C ARG A 101 -9.60 -13.04 -3.80
N CYS A 102 -9.41 -13.14 -5.11
CA CYS A 102 -8.76 -12.07 -5.89
C CYS A 102 -9.52 -10.75 -5.76
N ARG A 103 -10.85 -10.78 -5.86
CA ARG A 103 -11.68 -9.59 -5.65
C ARG A 103 -11.47 -9.01 -4.25
N ARG A 104 -11.48 -9.83 -3.20
CA ARG A 104 -11.25 -9.35 -1.82
C ARG A 104 -9.87 -8.68 -1.66
N VAL A 105 -8.82 -9.26 -2.23
CA VAL A 105 -7.47 -8.70 -2.17
C VAL A 105 -7.38 -7.38 -2.93
N ILE A 106 -7.88 -7.33 -4.17
CA ILE A 106 -7.89 -6.12 -5.00
C ILE A 106 -8.72 -5.03 -4.34
N THR A 107 -9.90 -5.38 -3.81
CA THR A 107 -10.80 -4.44 -3.14
C THR A 107 -10.19 -3.91 -1.85
N PHE A 108 -9.61 -4.76 -1.01
CA PHE A 108 -8.96 -4.31 0.23
C PHE A 108 -7.72 -3.46 -0.04
N TYR A 109 -6.91 -3.83 -1.03
CA TYR A 109 -5.75 -3.04 -1.46
C TYR A 109 -6.20 -1.69 -2.04
N GLY A 110 -7.16 -1.68 -2.96
CA GLY A 110 -7.67 -0.46 -3.58
C GLY A 110 -8.25 0.51 -2.55
N TYR A 111 -9.16 0.05 -1.68
CA TYR A 111 -9.71 0.89 -0.63
C TYR A 111 -8.66 1.28 0.43
N GLY A 112 -7.73 0.38 0.75
CA GLY A 112 -6.64 0.65 1.68
C GLY A 112 -5.73 1.79 1.18
N VAL A 113 -5.39 1.79 -0.10
CA VAL A 113 -4.61 2.86 -0.75
C VAL A 113 -5.38 4.17 -0.77
N ILE A 114 -6.67 4.15 -1.14
CA ILE A 114 -7.50 5.38 -1.15
C ILE A 114 -7.59 5.98 0.25
N LEU A 115 -7.84 5.14 1.26
CA LEU A 115 -7.94 5.57 2.66
C LEU A 115 -6.58 6.10 3.17
N LEU A 116 -5.47 5.50 2.75
CA LEU A 116 -4.13 5.98 3.04
C LEU A 116 -3.88 7.35 2.42
N ILE A 117 -4.17 7.54 1.12
CA ILE A 117 -4.04 8.82 0.42
C ILE A 117 -4.87 9.91 1.10
N PHE A 118 -6.12 9.59 1.46
CA PHE A 118 -7.00 10.53 2.15
C PHE A 118 -6.42 10.95 3.51
N ASN A 119 -5.97 9.98 4.32
CA ASN A 119 -5.39 10.29 5.62
C ASN A 119 -4.06 11.04 5.50
N THR A 120 -3.16 10.67 4.57
CA THR A 120 -1.90 11.40 4.33
C THR A 120 -2.15 12.83 3.88
N SER A 121 -3.16 13.05 3.04
CA SER A 121 -3.57 14.39 2.61
C SER A 121 -4.06 15.23 3.79
N ILE A 122 -4.89 14.66 4.67
CA ILE A 122 -5.36 15.35 5.88
C ILE A 122 -4.19 15.70 6.81
N VAL A 123 -3.27 14.76 7.04
CA VAL A 123 -2.11 15.00 7.91
C VAL A 123 -1.18 16.05 7.34
N MET A 124 -0.94 16.04 6.03
CA MET A 124 -0.14 17.08 5.36
C MET A 124 -0.81 18.46 5.46
N SER A 125 -2.12 18.55 5.24
CA SER A 125 -2.87 19.80 5.39
C SER A 125 -2.85 20.32 6.83
N LEU A 126 -2.99 19.44 7.82
CA LEU A 126 -2.88 19.81 9.23
C LEU A 126 -1.46 20.29 9.59
N ARG A 127 -0.42 19.62 9.07
CA ARG A 127 0.98 20.05 9.24
C ARG A 127 1.22 21.43 8.63
N ALA A 128 0.73 21.66 7.42
CA ALA A 128 0.81 22.96 6.75
C ALA A 128 0.08 24.05 7.52
N TRP A 129 -1.14 23.76 8.01
CA TRP A 129 -1.94 24.70 8.80
C TRP A 129 -1.26 25.11 10.11
N ILE A 130 -0.69 24.14 10.85
CA ILE A 130 0.05 24.42 12.10
C ILE A 130 1.30 25.26 11.85
N LEU A 131 2.01 25.01 10.74
CA LEU A 131 3.17 25.81 10.32
C LEU A 131 2.78 27.26 9.98
N PHE A 132 1.62 27.44 9.36
CA PHE A 132 1.09 28.76 8.99
C PHE A 132 0.60 29.55 10.21
N ASP A 133 -0.08 28.88 11.14
CA ASP A 133 -0.62 29.50 12.36
C ASP A 133 0.47 29.95 13.34
N ARG A 134 1.62 29.27 13.37
CA ARG A 134 2.73 29.58 14.31
C ARG A 134 3.80 30.53 13.79
N ASN A 135 3.79 30.91 12.50
CA ASN A 135 4.79 31.79 11.90
C ASN A 135 4.17 33.13 11.44
N PRO A 136 4.09 34.16 12.30
CA PRO A 136 3.62 35.48 11.90
C PRO A 136 4.56 36.22 10.93
N PHE A 137 5.77 35.70 10.68
CA PHE A 137 6.81 36.35 9.86
C PHE A 137 6.62 36.22 8.34
N VAL A 138 5.62 35.48 7.85
CA VAL A 138 5.40 35.30 6.40
C VAL A 138 4.61 36.47 5.77
N PHE A 139 4.07 37.38 6.58
CA PHE A 139 3.32 38.57 6.12
C PHE A 139 3.89 39.91 6.64
N ALA A 140 5.16 39.94 7.07
CA ALA A 140 5.86 41.18 7.41
C ALA A 140 6.84 41.57 6.31
#